data_AF-A0A672IMU1-F1
#
_entry.id   AF-A0A672IMU1-F1
#
_cell.length_a   1.000
_cell.length_b   1.000
_cell.length_c   1.000
_cell.angle_alpha   90.00
_cell.angle_beta   90.00
_cell.angle_gamma   90.00
#
_symmetry.space_group_name_H-M   'P 1'
#
loop_
_entity.id
_entity.type
_entity.pdbx_description
1 polymer ?
#
loop_
_entity_poly.entity_id
_entity_poly.type
_entity_poly.pdbx_seq_one_letter_code
_entity_poly.pdbx_strand_id
1 'polypeptide(L)'
;CSTATPLAASRASAARSYAGMGETLDFNLADALNQEFLTTRTNEKAELQHLNDRFASYIEKVRFLEQQNQALAVEVERLRGREPTRIADLYEEEMSELRRQVEILTNQRSRIEVERDNLVDDLDKLKLRLQEEILQKEEAENNLAAFRADVDAATLARLDLERRIETLQEEIAFLKKIHEEEIRELQAQMQETQVQIQMDMSKPDLTAALRDIRAQYEGIAAKNIAEAEDWYKSKVSDLNQAVNKNNEALKQARQETMEFRHQIQSYTCEIDSLKGTNESLMRQMRDMEDRHGREAGTFQDTIARLEAEIANMKDEMARHLREYQDLLNVKMALDVEIATYRKLLEGEESRIALPVQSYSLSYRETSPEHQQRSSEMLSKKTVLIKTIETRDGEVVSESTQHQQDIM
;
A
#
# COMPACT_ATOMS: atom_id res chain seq x y z
N CYS A 1 19.27 -29.12 76.18
CA CYS A 1 18.40 -29.86 77.12
C CYS A 1 18.27 -31.29 76.60
N SER A 2 18.84 -32.32 77.23
CA SER A 2 18.46 -32.90 78.54
C SER A 2 17.06 -33.53 78.49
N THR A 3 16.75 -34.75 78.95
CA THR A 3 17.49 -35.90 79.54
C THR A 3 16.46 -37.07 79.67
N ALA A 4 16.76 -38.38 79.61
CA ALA A 4 17.99 -39.14 79.37
C ALA A 4 17.66 -40.57 78.82
N THR A 5 18.54 -41.55 79.05
CA THR A 5 18.57 -42.96 78.57
C THR A 5 17.87 -43.98 79.54
N PRO A 6 17.74 -45.29 79.17
CA PRO A 6 16.75 -46.23 79.70
C PRO A 6 17.37 -47.32 80.63
N LEU A 7 16.60 -48.36 80.98
CA LEU A 7 16.99 -49.77 81.32
C LEU A 7 15.70 -50.50 81.85
N ALA A 8 15.58 -51.83 81.99
CA ALA A 8 16.01 -53.01 81.22
C ALA A 8 15.55 -54.28 81.97
N ALA A 9 15.58 -55.46 81.31
CA ALA A 9 15.63 -56.81 81.91
C ALA A 9 14.41 -57.26 82.78
N SER A 10 14.14 -58.56 82.99
CA SER A 10 14.55 -59.80 82.32
C SER A 10 13.53 -60.91 82.58
N ARG A 11 13.49 -61.90 81.67
CA ARG A 11 12.98 -63.27 81.87
C ARG A 11 13.23 -63.84 83.28
N ALA A 12 12.31 -64.70 83.75
CA ALA A 12 12.58 -66.13 83.88
C ALA A 12 11.29 -66.97 84.07
N SER A 13 11.27 -68.14 83.45
CA SER A 13 10.25 -69.18 83.61
C SER A 13 10.67 -70.22 84.65
N ALA A 14 9.73 -70.73 85.45
CA ALA A 14 9.89 -72.04 86.10
C ALA A 14 8.52 -72.70 86.31
N ALA A 15 8.45 -74.00 86.05
CA ALA A 15 7.27 -74.83 86.28
C ALA A 15 7.51 -75.79 87.46
N ARG A 16 6.47 -76.11 88.23
CA ARG A 16 6.01 -77.50 88.44
C ARG A 16 4.82 -77.62 89.41
N SER A 17 3.84 -78.39 88.94
CA SER A 17 3.24 -79.55 89.61
C SER A 17 3.12 -79.56 91.14
N TYR A 18 1.88 -79.69 91.62
CA TYR A 18 1.57 -80.62 92.71
C TYR A 18 0.27 -81.37 92.41
N ALA A 19 0.28 -82.68 92.66
CA ALA A 19 -0.89 -83.55 92.52
C ALA A 19 -1.29 -84.07 93.91
N GLY A 20 -2.59 -83.95 94.20
CA GLY A 20 -3.41 -84.63 95.20
C GLY A 20 -2.80 -85.20 96.49
N MET A 21 -3.36 -84.77 97.62
CA MET A 21 -4.11 -85.68 98.51
C MET A 21 -4.98 -84.88 99.51
N GLY A 22 -6.13 -85.43 99.92
CA GLY A 22 -6.72 -85.16 101.24
C GLY A 22 -7.77 -84.04 101.34
N GLU A 23 -9.01 -84.47 101.46
CA GLU A 23 -10.23 -83.72 101.82
C GLU A 23 -10.06 -82.67 102.95
N THR A 24 -10.45 -81.43 102.67
CA THR A 24 -11.58 -80.74 103.35
C THR A 24 -12.21 -79.73 102.39
N LEU A 25 -13.49 -79.87 102.08
CA LEU A 25 -14.23 -78.91 101.24
C LEU A 25 -14.65 -77.70 102.07
N ASP A 26 -13.85 -76.63 102.05
CA ASP A 26 -14.21 -75.36 102.67
C ASP A 26 -15.06 -74.49 101.72
N PHE A 27 -16.36 -74.79 101.69
CA PHE A 27 -17.33 -74.18 100.78
C PHE A 27 -17.40 -72.64 100.87
N ASN A 28 -17.04 -72.05 102.00
CA ASN A 28 -17.07 -70.59 102.19
C ASN A 28 -16.02 -69.86 101.33
N LEU A 29 -14.85 -70.46 101.09
CA LEU A 29 -13.82 -69.86 100.24
C LEU A 29 -14.16 -70.01 98.75
N ALA A 30 -14.79 -71.13 98.38
CA ALA A 30 -15.25 -71.37 97.01
C ALA A 30 -16.41 -70.44 96.61
N ASP A 31 -17.39 -70.21 97.50
CA ASP A 31 -18.49 -69.27 97.23
C ASP A 31 -18.02 -67.81 97.19
N ALA A 32 -17.04 -67.41 98.02
CA ALA A 32 -16.43 -66.09 97.95
C ALA A 32 -15.74 -65.85 96.61
N LEU A 33 -14.91 -66.80 96.15
CA LEU A 33 -14.24 -66.75 94.85
C LEU A 33 -15.23 -66.82 93.67
N ASN A 34 -16.33 -67.56 93.82
CA ASN A 34 -17.38 -67.63 92.79
C ASN A 34 -18.20 -66.32 92.72
N GLN A 35 -18.46 -65.65 93.85
CA GLN A 35 -19.02 -64.29 93.84
C GLN A 35 -18.05 -63.28 93.24
N GLU A 36 -16.75 -63.35 93.55
CA GLU A 36 -15.73 -62.49 92.95
C GLU A 36 -15.58 -62.73 91.43
N PHE A 37 -15.70 -63.98 90.98
CA PHE A 37 -15.75 -64.33 89.56
C PHE A 37 -17.04 -63.85 88.88
N LEU A 38 -18.18 -63.93 89.57
CA LEU A 38 -19.45 -63.40 89.05
C LEU A 38 -19.43 -61.88 88.96
N THR A 39 -18.90 -61.16 89.95
CA THR A 39 -18.81 -59.70 89.94
C THR A 39 -17.83 -59.20 88.88
N THR A 40 -16.63 -59.80 88.78
CA THR A 40 -15.66 -59.49 87.71
C THR A 40 -16.27 -59.76 86.33
N ARG A 41 -16.91 -60.91 86.11
CA ARG A 41 -17.58 -61.22 84.83
C ARG A 41 -18.77 -60.29 84.53
N THR A 42 -19.52 -59.82 85.54
CA THR A 42 -20.57 -58.80 85.32
C THR A 42 -19.98 -57.43 85.01
N ASN A 43 -18.83 -57.08 85.59
CA ASN A 43 -18.12 -55.84 85.32
C ASN A 43 -17.52 -55.87 83.89
N GLU A 44 -16.82 -56.95 83.51
CA GLU A 44 -16.35 -57.17 82.13
C GLU A 44 -17.51 -57.11 81.12
N LYS A 45 -18.67 -57.72 81.45
CA LYS A 45 -19.86 -57.63 80.59
C LYS A 45 -20.40 -56.20 80.51
N ALA A 46 -20.37 -55.43 81.58
CA ALA A 46 -20.79 -54.02 81.59
C ALA A 46 -19.82 -53.13 80.82
N GLU A 47 -18.51 -53.37 80.93
CA GLU A 47 -17.48 -52.68 80.15
C GLU A 47 -17.58 -53.01 78.66
N LEU A 48 -17.79 -54.28 78.30
CA LEU A 48 -18.04 -54.71 76.93
C LEU A 48 -19.35 -54.13 76.38
N GLN A 49 -20.41 -54.01 77.20
CA GLN A 49 -21.65 -53.35 76.80
C GLN A 49 -21.41 -51.86 76.54
N HIS A 50 -20.78 -51.14 77.47
CA HIS A 50 -20.45 -49.72 77.32
C HIS A 50 -19.53 -49.46 76.12
N LEU A 51 -18.57 -50.36 75.84
CA LEU A 51 -17.72 -50.29 74.66
C LEU A 51 -18.52 -50.56 73.37
N ASN A 52 -19.47 -51.49 73.39
CA ASN A 52 -20.37 -51.78 72.25
C ASN A 52 -21.33 -50.61 71.98
N ASP A 53 -21.94 -50.03 73.01
CA ASP A 53 -22.79 -48.83 72.91
C ASP A 53 -21.99 -47.65 72.32
N ARG A 54 -20.72 -47.50 72.73
CA ARG A 54 -19.81 -46.52 72.14
C ARG A 54 -19.46 -46.84 70.69
N PHE A 55 -19.23 -48.10 70.32
CA PHE A 55 -19.05 -48.51 68.93
C PHE A 55 -20.29 -48.27 68.07
N ALA A 56 -21.50 -48.54 68.58
CA ALA A 56 -22.75 -48.21 67.92
C ALA A 56 -22.85 -46.70 67.65
N SER A 57 -22.55 -45.85 68.64
CA SER A 57 -22.52 -44.39 68.44
C SER A 57 -21.48 -43.93 67.41
N TYR A 58 -20.32 -44.62 67.32
CA TYR A 58 -19.33 -44.33 66.29
C TYR A 58 -19.80 -44.78 64.90
N ILE A 59 -20.46 -45.94 64.79
CA ILE A 59 -21.01 -46.43 63.51
C ILE A 59 -22.14 -45.50 63.02
N GLU A 60 -23.03 -45.06 63.90
CA GLU A 60 -24.04 -44.04 63.58
C GLU A 60 -23.40 -42.73 63.15
N LYS A 61 -22.33 -42.28 63.84
CA LYS A 61 -21.61 -41.07 63.46
C LYS A 61 -20.90 -41.20 62.11
N VAL A 62 -20.31 -42.35 61.79
CA VAL A 62 -19.71 -42.64 60.48
C VAL A 62 -20.78 -42.63 59.40
N ARG A 63 -21.90 -43.34 59.57
CA ARG A 63 -23.01 -43.34 58.61
C ARG A 63 -23.58 -41.94 58.36
N PHE A 64 -23.72 -41.13 59.41
CA PHE A 64 -24.14 -39.73 59.28
C PHE A 64 -23.13 -38.90 58.46
N LEU A 65 -21.83 -39.07 58.72
CA LEU A 65 -20.77 -38.40 57.98
C LEU A 65 -20.65 -38.88 56.53
N GLU A 66 -20.86 -40.18 56.26
CA GLU A 66 -20.93 -40.75 54.92
C GLU A 66 -22.12 -40.18 54.13
N GLN A 67 -23.30 -40.14 54.74
CA GLN A 67 -24.49 -39.53 54.14
C GLN A 67 -24.30 -38.03 53.89
N GLN A 68 -23.68 -37.31 54.83
CA GLN A 68 -23.34 -35.90 54.67
C GLN A 68 -22.32 -35.67 53.55
N ASN A 69 -21.27 -36.49 53.47
CA ASN A 69 -20.28 -36.44 52.40
C ASN A 69 -20.89 -36.78 51.04
N GLN A 70 -21.82 -37.73 50.97
CA GLN A 70 -22.53 -38.08 49.74
C GLN A 70 -23.44 -36.92 49.27
N ALA A 71 -24.15 -36.26 50.19
CA ALA A 71 -24.92 -35.06 49.89
C ALA A 71 -24.03 -33.89 49.42
N LEU A 72 -22.88 -33.68 50.08
CA LEU A 72 -21.88 -32.68 49.67
C LEU A 72 -21.27 -32.99 48.30
N ALA A 73 -20.99 -34.25 47.98
CA ALA A 73 -20.47 -34.66 46.67
C ALA A 73 -21.46 -34.38 45.54
N VAL A 74 -22.75 -34.67 45.75
CA VAL A 74 -23.82 -34.33 44.79
C VAL A 74 -23.96 -32.82 44.62
N GLU A 75 -23.86 -32.05 45.71
CA GLU A 75 -23.93 -30.59 45.65
C GLU A 75 -22.71 -29.97 44.94
N VAL A 76 -21.49 -30.51 45.16
CA VAL A 76 -20.28 -30.12 44.44
C VAL A 76 -20.40 -30.41 42.94
N GLU A 77 -20.92 -31.56 42.55
CA GLU A 77 -21.12 -31.91 41.13
C GLU A 77 -22.20 -31.02 40.49
N ARG A 78 -23.29 -30.75 41.21
CA ARG A 78 -24.35 -29.81 40.78
C ARG A 78 -23.85 -28.38 40.61
N LEU A 79 -22.91 -27.94 41.45
CA LEU A 79 -22.27 -26.63 41.32
C LEU A 79 -21.24 -26.60 40.18
N ARG A 80 -20.43 -27.66 40.01
CA ARG A 80 -19.50 -27.79 38.86
C ARG A 80 -20.21 -27.79 37.51
N GLY A 81 -21.38 -28.42 37.40
CA GLY A 81 -22.24 -28.33 36.21
C GLY A 81 -22.84 -26.94 35.96
N ARG A 82 -22.60 -25.96 36.85
CA ARG A 82 -23.11 -24.58 36.79
C ARG A 82 -21.98 -23.51 36.82
N GLU A 83 -20.72 -23.95 36.83
CA GLU A 83 -19.53 -23.11 36.64
C GLU A 83 -19.51 -22.47 35.23
N PRO A 84 -18.68 -21.44 34.95
CA PRO A 84 -19.03 -20.38 34.02
C PRO A 84 -18.87 -20.69 32.51
N THR A 85 -18.94 -21.95 32.08
CA THR A 85 -18.91 -22.33 30.66
C THR A 85 -19.91 -21.54 29.84
N ARG A 86 -21.19 -21.50 30.22
CA ARG A 86 -22.21 -20.73 29.49
C ARG A 86 -21.89 -19.23 29.34
N ILE A 87 -21.13 -18.63 30.26
CA ILE A 87 -20.72 -17.23 30.15
C ILE A 87 -19.49 -17.11 29.24
N ALA A 88 -18.55 -18.05 29.33
CA ALA A 88 -17.42 -18.14 28.41
C ALA A 88 -17.88 -18.37 26.96
N ASP A 89 -18.83 -19.31 26.74
CA ASP A 89 -19.42 -19.62 25.43
C ASP A 89 -20.05 -18.38 24.79
N LEU A 90 -20.80 -17.58 25.57
CA LEU A 90 -21.40 -16.32 25.10
C LEU A 90 -20.34 -15.27 24.75
N TYR A 91 -19.28 -15.13 25.56
CA TYR A 91 -18.17 -14.23 25.21
C TYR A 91 -17.36 -14.71 24.01
N GLU A 92 -17.26 -16.02 23.79
CA GLU A 92 -16.60 -16.61 22.63
C GLU A 92 -17.42 -16.43 21.34
N GLU A 93 -18.75 -16.55 21.42
CA GLU A 93 -19.68 -16.22 20.32
C GLU A 93 -19.60 -14.72 19.94
N GLU A 94 -19.67 -13.82 20.92
CA GLU A 94 -19.50 -12.37 20.72
C GLU A 94 -18.11 -12.01 20.16
N MET A 95 -17.02 -12.64 20.66
CA MET A 95 -15.68 -12.46 20.10
C MET A 95 -15.57 -12.97 18.66
N SER A 96 -16.23 -14.08 18.33
CA SER A 96 -16.27 -14.64 16.98
C SER A 96 -17.00 -13.70 16.01
N GLU A 97 -18.17 -13.19 16.42
CA GLU A 97 -18.94 -12.25 15.61
C GLU A 97 -18.22 -10.91 15.44
N LEU A 98 -17.60 -10.36 16.48
CA LEU A 98 -16.76 -9.16 16.37
C LEU A 98 -15.57 -9.36 15.42
N ARG A 99 -14.90 -10.53 15.45
CA ARG A 99 -13.83 -10.87 14.49
C ARG A 99 -14.36 -10.92 13.06
N ARG A 100 -15.52 -11.55 12.85
CA ARG A 100 -16.20 -11.62 11.55
C ARG A 100 -16.57 -10.23 11.02
N GLN A 101 -17.04 -9.34 11.89
CA GLN A 101 -17.33 -7.94 11.52
C GLN A 101 -16.06 -7.17 11.16
N VAL A 102 -14.96 -7.35 11.90
CA VAL A 102 -13.66 -6.75 11.56
C VAL A 102 -13.15 -7.26 10.21
N GLU A 103 -13.28 -8.56 9.90
CA GLU A 103 -12.91 -9.13 8.60
C GLU A 103 -13.76 -8.55 7.47
N ILE A 104 -15.09 -8.47 7.63
CA ILE A 104 -16.00 -7.87 6.65
C ILE A 104 -15.65 -6.39 6.40
N LEU A 105 -15.45 -5.61 7.46
CA LEU A 105 -15.07 -4.19 7.35
C LEU A 105 -13.69 -4.02 6.71
N THR A 106 -12.74 -4.93 6.98
CA THR A 106 -11.41 -4.91 6.34
C THR A 106 -11.50 -5.20 4.85
N ASN A 107 -12.32 -6.18 4.44
CA ASN A 107 -12.57 -6.51 3.04
C ASN A 107 -13.36 -5.42 2.30
N GLN A 108 -14.28 -4.73 2.98
CA GLN A 108 -14.96 -3.55 2.44
C GLN A 108 -13.99 -2.38 2.28
N ARG A 109 -13.10 -2.15 3.26
CA ARG A 109 -12.09 -1.08 3.21
C ARG A 109 -11.11 -1.31 2.07
N SER A 110 -10.56 -2.51 1.91
CA SER A 110 -9.62 -2.82 0.82
C SER A 110 -10.28 -2.70 -0.56
N ARG A 111 -11.55 -3.11 -0.69
CA ARG A 111 -12.32 -2.88 -1.91
C ARG A 111 -12.48 -1.38 -2.22
N ILE A 112 -12.86 -0.56 -1.24
CA ILE A 112 -13.03 0.89 -1.41
C ILE A 112 -11.67 1.58 -1.69
N GLU A 113 -10.57 1.10 -1.10
CA GLU A 113 -9.21 1.56 -1.39
C GLU A 113 -8.86 1.31 -2.88
N VAL A 114 -9.14 0.12 -3.42
CA VAL A 114 -8.94 -0.19 -4.85
C VAL A 114 -9.87 0.62 -5.75
N GLU A 115 -11.15 0.78 -5.39
CA GLU A 115 -12.10 1.62 -6.16
C GLU A 115 -11.66 3.09 -6.17
N ARG A 116 -11.14 3.62 -5.06
CA ARG A 116 -10.53 4.96 -4.97
C ARG A 116 -9.31 5.08 -5.89
N ASP A 117 -8.39 4.12 -5.85
CA ASP A 117 -7.13 4.21 -6.60
C ASP A 117 -7.38 4.13 -8.11
N ASN A 118 -8.32 3.27 -8.55
CA ASN A 118 -8.80 3.25 -9.93
C ASN A 118 -9.41 4.61 -10.36
N LEU A 119 -10.21 5.25 -9.50
CA LEU A 119 -10.80 6.57 -9.78
C LEU A 119 -9.75 7.69 -9.83
N VAL A 120 -8.66 7.59 -9.05
CA VAL A 120 -7.53 8.52 -9.11
C VAL A 120 -6.79 8.36 -10.44
N ASP A 121 -6.47 7.13 -10.84
CA ASP A 121 -5.84 6.83 -12.12
C ASP A 121 -6.67 7.34 -13.32
N ASP A 122 -7.99 7.15 -13.30
CA ASP A 122 -8.88 7.64 -14.36
C ASP A 122 -9.01 9.16 -14.36
N LEU A 123 -9.03 9.80 -13.19
CA LEU A 123 -9.01 11.25 -13.05
C LEU A 123 -7.71 11.85 -13.62
N ASP A 124 -6.56 11.22 -13.38
CA ASP A 124 -5.27 11.69 -13.92
C ASP A 124 -5.14 11.42 -15.43
N LYS A 125 -5.66 10.31 -15.95
CA LYS A 125 -5.82 10.10 -17.41
C LYS A 125 -6.70 11.19 -18.04
N LEU A 126 -7.79 11.59 -17.38
CA LEU A 126 -8.67 12.66 -17.86
C LEU A 126 -8.01 14.05 -17.80
N LYS A 127 -7.23 14.36 -16.76
CA LYS A 127 -6.40 15.58 -16.71
C LYS A 127 -5.42 15.64 -17.87
N LEU A 128 -4.71 14.54 -18.13
CA LEU A 128 -3.70 14.48 -19.20
C LEU A 128 -4.35 14.70 -20.58
N ARG A 129 -5.47 14.01 -20.86
CA ARG A 129 -6.26 14.27 -22.09
C ARG A 129 -6.76 15.70 -22.18
N LEU A 130 -7.23 16.30 -21.08
CA LEU A 130 -7.66 17.69 -21.07
C LEU A 130 -6.50 18.65 -21.40
N GLN A 131 -5.29 18.37 -20.93
CA GLN A 131 -4.10 19.16 -21.28
C GLN A 131 -3.73 19.00 -22.77
N GLU A 132 -3.79 17.78 -23.31
CA GLU A 132 -3.58 17.51 -24.74
C GLU A 132 -4.60 18.25 -25.62
N GLU A 133 -5.88 18.22 -25.26
CA GLU A 133 -6.97 18.92 -25.97
C GLU A 133 -6.83 20.46 -25.89
N ILE A 134 -6.36 21.00 -24.76
CA ILE A 134 -6.06 22.44 -24.63
C ILE A 134 -4.92 22.83 -25.58
N LEU A 135 -3.82 22.06 -25.62
CA LEU A 135 -2.71 22.34 -26.53
C LEU A 135 -3.11 22.23 -28.00
N GLN A 136 -3.89 21.21 -28.37
CA GLN A 136 -4.43 21.06 -29.74
C GLN A 136 -5.38 22.21 -30.11
N LYS A 137 -6.20 22.69 -29.16
CA LYS A 137 -7.06 23.85 -29.35
C LYS A 137 -6.24 25.13 -29.57
N GLU A 138 -5.21 25.36 -28.76
CA GLU A 138 -4.32 26.52 -28.91
C GLU A 138 -3.55 26.49 -30.25
N GLU A 139 -3.04 25.32 -30.66
CA GLU A 139 -2.43 25.13 -31.98
C GLU A 139 -3.43 25.42 -33.12
N ALA A 140 -4.66 24.91 -33.03
CA ALA A 140 -5.71 25.16 -34.02
C ALA A 140 -6.13 26.65 -34.07
N GLU A 141 -6.22 27.33 -32.92
CA GLU A 141 -6.53 28.76 -32.85
C GLU A 141 -5.40 29.62 -33.42
N ASN A 142 -4.13 29.27 -33.15
CA ASN A 142 -2.95 29.92 -33.74
C ASN A 142 -2.90 29.73 -35.26
N ASN A 143 -3.11 28.50 -35.76
CA ASN A 143 -3.16 28.21 -37.19
C ASN A 143 -4.31 28.95 -37.88
N LEU A 144 -5.48 29.04 -37.25
CA LEU A 144 -6.63 29.80 -37.76
C LEU A 144 -6.37 31.32 -37.76
N ALA A 145 -5.63 31.84 -36.78
CA ALA A 145 -5.20 33.24 -36.78
C ALA A 145 -4.19 33.53 -37.90
N ALA A 146 -3.23 32.63 -38.14
CA ALA A 146 -2.29 32.73 -39.26
C ALA A 146 -3.02 32.72 -40.62
N PHE A 147 -3.92 31.75 -40.85
CA PHE A 147 -4.70 31.70 -42.09
C PHE A 147 -5.60 32.93 -42.30
N ARG A 148 -6.10 33.57 -41.24
CA ARG A 148 -6.81 34.86 -41.36
C ARG A 148 -5.87 35.96 -41.83
N ALA A 149 -4.68 36.08 -41.24
CA ALA A 149 -3.69 37.06 -41.67
C ALA A 149 -3.24 36.84 -43.13
N ASP A 150 -3.06 35.58 -43.55
CA ASP A 150 -2.75 35.22 -44.94
C ASP A 150 -3.88 35.61 -45.91
N VAL A 151 -5.14 35.36 -45.53
CA VAL A 151 -6.32 35.78 -46.31
C VAL A 151 -6.38 37.30 -46.40
N ASP A 152 -6.23 38.02 -45.29
CA ASP A 152 -6.25 39.48 -45.27
C ASP A 152 -5.13 40.05 -46.17
N ALA A 153 -3.90 39.53 -46.06
CA ALA A 153 -2.77 39.90 -46.92
C ALA A 153 -3.05 39.60 -48.41
N ALA A 154 -3.64 38.44 -48.72
CA ALA A 154 -4.04 38.09 -50.08
C ALA A 154 -5.15 39.00 -50.63
N THR A 155 -6.12 39.43 -49.80
CA THR A 155 -7.15 40.40 -50.23
C THR A 155 -6.57 41.79 -50.48
N LEU A 156 -5.62 42.26 -49.67
CA LEU A 156 -4.91 43.52 -49.92
C LEU A 156 -4.12 43.46 -51.22
N ALA A 157 -3.35 42.39 -51.45
CA ALA A 157 -2.62 42.18 -52.69
C ALA A 157 -3.57 42.13 -53.92
N ARG A 158 -4.75 41.51 -53.78
CA ARG A 158 -5.78 41.49 -54.83
C ARG A 158 -6.31 42.90 -55.12
N LEU A 159 -6.63 43.68 -54.10
CA LEU A 159 -7.13 45.06 -54.23
C LEU A 159 -6.10 46.00 -54.88
N ASP A 160 -4.81 45.86 -54.54
CA ASP A 160 -3.76 46.66 -55.15
C ASP A 160 -3.49 46.27 -56.61
N LEU A 161 -3.64 44.99 -56.96
CA LEU A 161 -3.65 44.55 -58.37
C LEU A 161 -4.88 45.04 -59.14
N GLU A 162 -6.06 45.03 -58.52
CA GLU A 162 -7.30 45.59 -59.11
C GLU A 162 -7.14 47.09 -59.41
N ARG A 163 -6.68 47.89 -58.45
CA ARG A 163 -6.32 49.31 -58.67
C ARG A 163 -5.26 49.50 -59.75
N ARG A 164 -4.25 48.62 -59.81
CA ARG A 164 -3.20 48.71 -60.83
C ARG A 164 -3.76 48.42 -62.23
N ILE A 165 -4.71 47.49 -62.35
CA ILE A 165 -5.45 47.23 -63.59
C ILE A 165 -6.30 48.45 -63.97
N GLU A 166 -7.05 49.03 -63.04
CA GLU A 166 -7.87 50.24 -63.28
C GLU A 166 -7.00 51.41 -63.79
N THR A 167 -5.92 51.76 -63.09
CA THR A 167 -5.01 52.85 -63.52
C THR A 167 -4.38 52.60 -64.90
N LEU A 168 -4.03 51.35 -65.24
CA LEU A 168 -3.53 51.00 -66.57
C LEU A 168 -4.64 51.06 -67.65
N GLN A 169 -5.89 50.75 -67.31
CA GLN A 169 -7.03 50.91 -68.22
C GLN A 169 -7.33 52.39 -68.50
N GLU A 170 -7.27 53.25 -67.47
CA GLU A 170 -7.37 54.71 -67.60
C GLU A 170 -6.24 55.27 -68.48
N GLU A 171 -5.00 54.84 -68.26
CA GLU A 171 -3.82 55.22 -69.07
C GLU A 171 -3.99 54.80 -70.55
N ILE A 172 -4.45 53.57 -70.81
CA ILE A 172 -4.77 53.09 -72.17
C ILE A 172 -5.90 53.92 -72.82
N ALA A 173 -6.95 54.25 -72.06
CA ALA A 173 -8.06 55.06 -72.58
C ALA A 173 -7.62 56.50 -72.91
N PHE A 174 -6.78 57.09 -72.05
CA PHE A 174 -6.17 58.40 -72.25
C PHE A 174 -5.26 58.44 -73.49
N LEU A 175 -4.35 57.46 -73.62
CA LEU A 175 -3.47 57.34 -74.78
C LEU A 175 -4.25 57.13 -76.09
N LYS A 176 -5.31 56.31 -76.08
CA LYS A 176 -6.19 56.16 -77.25
C LYS A 176 -6.87 57.47 -77.63
N LYS A 177 -7.39 58.21 -76.65
CA LYS A 177 -8.03 59.50 -76.90
C LYS A 177 -7.06 60.53 -77.49
N ILE A 178 -5.84 60.62 -76.95
CA ILE A 178 -4.77 61.46 -77.52
C ILE A 178 -4.50 61.04 -78.96
N HIS A 179 -4.31 59.75 -79.24
CA HIS A 179 -3.99 59.30 -80.58
C HIS A 179 -5.13 59.53 -81.58
N GLU A 180 -6.39 59.44 -81.15
CA GLU A 180 -7.55 59.84 -81.97
C GLU A 180 -7.60 61.36 -82.22
N GLU A 181 -7.15 62.19 -81.26
CA GLU A 181 -7.03 63.64 -81.41
C GLU A 181 -5.85 64.00 -82.35
N GLU A 182 -4.68 63.39 -82.18
CA GLU A 182 -3.51 63.51 -83.07
C GLU A 182 -3.83 63.09 -84.52
N ILE A 183 -4.51 61.94 -84.70
CA ILE A 183 -4.92 61.48 -86.04
C ILE A 183 -5.92 62.46 -86.65
N ARG A 184 -6.85 63.02 -85.86
CA ARG A 184 -7.82 64.02 -86.35
C ARG A 184 -7.15 65.32 -86.73
N GLU A 185 -6.16 65.77 -85.97
CA GLU A 185 -5.35 66.95 -86.27
C GLU A 185 -4.48 66.74 -87.51
N LEU A 186 -3.79 65.60 -87.63
CA LEU A 186 -3.04 65.22 -88.84
C LEU A 186 -3.95 65.08 -90.07
N GLN A 187 -5.16 64.55 -89.93
CA GLN A 187 -6.15 64.51 -91.01
C GLN A 187 -6.63 65.91 -91.41
N ALA A 188 -6.85 66.80 -90.45
CA ALA A 188 -7.18 68.20 -90.72
C ALA A 188 -6.02 68.91 -91.44
N GLN A 189 -4.78 68.77 -90.95
CA GLN A 189 -3.58 69.28 -91.59
C GLN A 189 -3.39 68.70 -93.01
N MET A 190 -3.68 67.41 -93.23
CA MET A 190 -3.63 66.81 -94.57
C MET A 190 -4.71 67.38 -95.50
N GLN A 191 -5.93 67.63 -95.02
CA GLN A 191 -6.99 68.29 -95.81
C GLN A 191 -6.63 69.74 -96.12
N GLU A 192 -6.08 70.47 -95.15
CA GLU A 192 -5.57 71.83 -95.32
C GLU A 192 -4.43 71.88 -96.35
N THR A 193 -3.46 70.96 -96.23
CA THR A 193 -2.35 70.79 -97.20
C THR A 193 -2.85 70.38 -98.59
N GLN A 194 -3.92 69.59 -98.68
CA GLN A 194 -4.52 69.16 -99.96
C GLN A 194 -5.38 70.27 -100.61
N VAL A 195 -5.76 71.31 -99.85
CA VAL A 195 -6.48 72.50 -100.34
C VAL A 195 -5.54 73.69 -100.61
N GLN A 196 -4.34 73.69 -100.03
CA GLN A 196 -3.42 74.85 -100.06
C GLN A 196 -2.21 74.68 -100.98
N ILE A 197 -2.45 74.30 -102.24
CA ILE A 197 -1.49 74.47 -103.35
C ILE A 197 -2.03 75.52 -104.34
N GLN A 198 -2.02 76.78 -103.92
CA GLN A 198 -1.99 77.93 -104.83
C GLN A 198 -1.20 79.06 -104.16
N MET A 199 0.05 79.20 -104.58
CA MET A 199 1.02 80.15 -104.05
C MET A 199 1.04 81.39 -104.94
N ASP A 200 0.35 82.47 -104.53
CA ASP A 200 0.47 83.78 -105.20
C ASP A 200 1.46 84.68 -104.45
N MET A 201 2.37 85.28 -105.19
CA MET A 201 3.61 85.87 -104.69
C MET A 201 3.51 87.40 -104.65
N SER A 202 3.02 87.94 -103.53
CA SER A 202 3.17 89.37 -103.21
C SER A 202 4.24 89.57 -102.13
N LYS A 203 5.15 90.53 -102.35
CA LYS A 203 6.33 90.77 -101.49
C LYS A 203 5.91 91.00 -100.02
N PRO A 204 6.27 90.11 -99.08
CA PRO A 204 6.02 90.36 -97.67
C PRO A 204 7.02 91.40 -97.12
N ASP A 205 6.61 92.15 -96.10
CA ASP A 205 7.56 92.91 -95.29
C ASP A 205 8.45 91.94 -94.51
N LEU A 206 9.63 91.66 -95.09
CA LEU A 206 10.66 90.79 -94.53
C LEU A 206 11.00 91.17 -93.07
N THR A 207 10.87 92.45 -92.72
CA THR A 207 11.12 92.98 -91.38
C THR A 207 10.11 92.49 -90.34
N ALA A 208 8.85 92.27 -90.75
CA ALA A 208 7.79 91.76 -89.88
C ALA A 208 7.89 90.23 -89.76
N ALA A 209 8.07 89.52 -90.86
CA ALA A 209 8.22 88.06 -90.86
C ALA A 209 9.46 87.59 -90.08
N LEU A 210 10.60 88.29 -90.22
CA LEU A 210 11.80 87.99 -89.40
C LEU A 210 11.59 88.31 -87.92
N ARG A 211 10.74 89.30 -87.57
CA ARG A 211 10.35 89.57 -86.19
C ARG A 211 9.49 88.46 -85.60
N ASP A 212 8.56 87.93 -86.40
CA ASP A 212 7.63 86.88 -85.97
C ASP A 212 8.33 85.52 -85.83
N ILE A 213 9.18 85.14 -86.80
CA ILE A 213 10.06 83.96 -86.70
C ILE A 213 10.97 84.08 -85.47
N ARG A 214 11.52 85.26 -85.19
CA ARG A 214 12.34 85.50 -83.99
C ARG A 214 11.52 85.34 -82.71
N ALA A 215 10.32 85.89 -82.64
CA ALA A 215 9.42 85.74 -81.49
C ALA A 215 9.03 84.27 -81.26
N GLN A 216 8.80 83.50 -82.33
CA GLN A 216 8.56 82.06 -82.25
C GLN A 216 9.80 81.30 -81.75
N TYR A 217 11.00 81.59 -82.24
CA TYR A 217 12.24 80.98 -81.74
C TYR A 217 12.53 81.34 -80.28
N GLU A 218 12.33 82.60 -79.88
CA GLU A 218 12.47 83.05 -78.49
C GLU A 218 11.43 82.38 -77.58
N GLY A 219 10.19 82.20 -78.05
CA GLY A 219 9.14 81.45 -77.35
C GLY A 219 9.42 79.95 -77.22
N ILE A 220 9.90 79.30 -78.29
CA ILE A 220 10.28 77.88 -78.29
C ILE A 220 11.50 77.66 -77.37
N ALA A 221 12.50 78.54 -77.41
CA ALA A 221 13.66 78.46 -76.52
C ALA A 221 13.27 78.65 -75.05
N ALA A 222 12.43 79.64 -74.74
CA ALA A 222 11.91 79.85 -73.39
C ALA A 222 11.09 78.64 -72.89
N LYS A 223 10.23 78.08 -73.75
CA LYS A 223 9.45 76.88 -73.45
C LYS A 223 10.34 75.66 -73.21
N ASN A 224 11.35 75.43 -74.04
CA ASN A 224 12.30 74.33 -73.89
C ASN A 224 13.11 74.43 -72.58
N ILE A 225 13.51 75.64 -72.17
CA ILE A 225 14.19 75.87 -70.89
C ILE A 225 13.24 75.57 -69.72
N ALA A 226 12.00 76.05 -69.76
CA ALA A 226 11.01 75.77 -68.71
C ALA A 226 10.68 74.27 -68.60
N GLU A 227 10.46 73.59 -69.72
CA GLU A 227 10.23 72.14 -69.78
C GLU A 227 11.43 71.35 -69.25
N ALA A 228 12.66 71.76 -69.59
CA ALA A 228 13.87 71.13 -69.05
C ALA A 228 14.00 71.36 -67.54
N GLU A 229 13.77 72.58 -67.04
CA GLU A 229 13.78 72.87 -65.61
C GLU A 229 12.76 72.04 -64.84
N ASP A 230 11.51 71.97 -65.32
CA ASP A 230 10.45 71.23 -64.64
C ASP A 230 10.66 69.72 -64.72
N TRP A 231 11.24 69.22 -65.82
CA TRP A 231 11.73 67.83 -65.91
C TRP A 231 12.82 67.54 -64.88
N TYR A 232 13.82 68.43 -64.73
CA TYR A 232 14.86 68.27 -63.70
C TYR A 232 14.31 68.38 -62.27
N LYS A 233 13.40 69.33 -61.99
CA LYS A 233 12.72 69.46 -60.68
C LYS A 233 11.95 68.19 -60.34
N SER A 234 11.16 67.68 -61.29
CA SER A 234 10.42 66.43 -61.15
C SER A 234 11.37 65.25 -60.90
N LYS A 235 12.44 65.13 -61.69
CA LYS A 235 13.39 64.02 -61.54
C LYS A 235 14.16 64.04 -60.21
N VAL A 236 14.51 65.23 -59.72
CA VAL A 236 15.11 65.40 -58.38
C VAL A 236 14.09 65.06 -57.28
N SER A 237 12.82 65.46 -57.44
CA SER A 237 11.74 65.10 -56.52
C SER A 237 11.53 63.58 -56.43
N ASP A 238 11.46 62.89 -57.58
CA ASP A 238 11.33 61.43 -57.66
C ASP A 238 12.49 60.71 -56.96
N LEU A 239 13.73 61.14 -57.23
CA LEU A 239 14.93 60.58 -56.60
C LEU A 239 14.93 60.81 -55.08
N ASN A 240 14.52 62.00 -54.63
CA ASN A 240 14.40 62.32 -53.21
C ASN A 240 13.31 61.47 -52.54
N GLN A 241 12.15 61.30 -53.18
CA GLN A 241 11.09 60.43 -52.69
C GLN A 241 11.54 58.95 -52.62
N ALA A 242 12.28 58.46 -53.62
CA ALA A 242 12.85 57.11 -53.61
C ALA A 242 13.89 56.91 -52.50
N VAL A 243 14.77 57.89 -52.27
CA VAL A 243 15.72 57.90 -51.16
C VAL A 243 15.01 57.91 -49.80
N ASN A 244 13.93 58.68 -49.64
CA ASN A 244 13.16 58.72 -48.39
C ASN A 244 12.43 57.38 -48.13
N LYS A 245 11.81 56.79 -49.16
CA LYS A 245 11.20 55.45 -49.08
C LYS A 245 12.22 54.37 -48.69
N ASN A 246 13.41 54.39 -49.29
CA ASN A 246 14.49 53.45 -48.98
C ASN A 246 15.03 53.66 -47.54
N ASN A 247 15.25 54.90 -47.11
CA ASN A 247 15.62 55.21 -45.73
C ASN A 247 14.59 54.72 -44.71
N GLU A 248 13.29 54.85 -44.99
CA GLU A 248 12.25 54.37 -44.07
C GLU A 248 12.19 52.85 -44.01
N ALA A 249 12.26 52.16 -45.17
CA ALA A 249 12.38 50.71 -45.22
C ALA A 249 13.64 50.20 -44.47
N LEU A 250 14.77 50.91 -44.57
CA LEU A 250 15.99 50.60 -43.85
C LEU A 250 15.86 50.81 -42.32
N LYS A 251 15.12 51.83 -41.87
CA LYS A 251 14.80 52.00 -40.44
C LYS A 251 13.91 50.87 -39.94
N GLN A 252 12.85 50.53 -40.68
CA GLN A 252 11.92 49.47 -40.32
C GLN A 252 12.64 48.11 -40.19
N ALA A 253 13.43 47.72 -41.21
CA ALA A 253 14.21 46.49 -41.15
C ALA A 253 15.23 46.46 -39.99
N ARG A 254 15.79 47.62 -39.60
CA ARG A 254 16.65 47.73 -38.41
C ARG A 254 15.88 47.57 -37.10
N GLN A 255 14.67 48.12 -37.02
CA GLN A 255 13.79 47.98 -35.85
C GLN A 255 13.35 46.52 -35.67
N GLU A 256 12.87 45.87 -36.73
CA GLU A 256 12.54 44.44 -36.75
C GLU A 256 13.75 43.58 -36.34
N THR A 257 14.94 43.87 -36.87
CA THR A 257 16.20 43.19 -36.45
C THR A 257 16.50 43.36 -34.96
N MET A 258 16.19 44.52 -34.37
CA MET A 258 16.39 44.76 -32.94
C MET A 258 15.36 44.01 -32.09
N GLU A 259 14.10 43.95 -32.54
CA GLU A 259 13.03 43.20 -31.90
C GLU A 259 13.30 41.69 -31.90
N PHE A 260 13.71 41.12 -33.04
CA PHE A 260 14.14 39.72 -33.11
C PHE A 260 15.36 39.45 -32.20
N ARG A 261 16.32 40.37 -32.11
CA ARG A 261 17.44 40.23 -31.17
C ARG A 261 16.98 40.22 -29.71
N HIS A 262 16.02 41.07 -29.34
CA HIS A 262 15.43 41.07 -28.00
C HIS A 262 14.63 39.79 -27.70
N GLN A 263 13.85 39.30 -28.66
CA GLN A 263 13.13 38.03 -28.54
C GLN A 263 14.10 36.85 -28.33
N ILE A 264 15.15 36.75 -29.14
CA ILE A 264 16.21 35.74 -28.99
C ILE A 264 16.84 35.81 -27.60
N GLN A 265 17.14 37.02 -27.09
CA GLN A 265 17.69 37.18 -25.75
C GLN A 265 16.69 36.74 -24.66
N SER A 266 15.41 37.10 -24.79
CA SER A 266 14.34 36.71 -23.87
C SER A 266 14.20 35.18 -23.80
N TYR A 267 14.07 34.52 -24.95
CA TYR A 267 13.96 33.07 -25.02
C TYR A 267 15.23 32.37 -24.53
N THR A 268 16.43 32.94 -24.75
CA THR A 268 17.67 32.39 -24.20
C THR A 268 17.66 32.42 -22.67
N CYS A 269 17.26 33.54 -22.05
CA CYS A 269 17.12 33.66 -20.60
C CYS A 269 16.06 32.71 -20.03
N GLU A 270 14.93 32.54 -20.73
CA GLU A 270 13.87 31.61 -20.34
C GLU A 270 14.35 30.14 -20.41
N ILE A 271 15.01 29.75 -21.50
CA ILE A 271 15.62 28.43 -21.68
C ILE A 271 16.63 28.15 -20.56
N ASP A 272 17.50 29.09 -20.22
CA ASP A 272 18.51 28.88 -19.18
C ASP A 272 17.90 28.87 -17.76
N SER A 273 16.82 29.62 -17.52
CA SER A 273 16.01 29.51 -16.31
C SER A 273 15.35 28.13 -16.18
N LEU A 274 14.73 27.62 -17.25
CA LEU A 274 14.09 26.30 -17.29
C LEU A 274 15.10 25.15 -17.17
N LYS A 275 16.31 25.28 -17.74
CA LYS A 275 17.41 24.34 -17.46
C LYS A 275 17.78 24.35 -15.98
N GLY A 276 17.91 25.53 -15.37
CA GLY A 276 18.22 25.67 -13.95
C GLY A 276 17.19 25.03 -13.02
N THR A 277 15.89 25.21 -13.31
CA THR A 277 14.81 24.55 -12.55
C THR A 277 14.80 23.04 -12.78
N ASN A 278 14.99 22.58 -14.01
CA ASN A 278 15.08 21.15 -14.34
C ASN A 278 16.26 20.48 -13.60
N GLU A 279 17.47 21.06 -13.65
CA GLU A 279 18.60 20.53 -12.89
C GLU A 279 18.35 20.53 -11.37
N SER A 280 17.64 21.52 -10.83
CA SER A 280 17.26 21.58 -9.42
C SER A 280 16.32 20.43 -9.05
N LEU A 281 15.29 20.18 -9.86
CA LEU A 281 14.36 19.07 -9.68
C LEU A 281 15.06 17.71 -9.82
N MET A 282 15.96 17.55 -10.79
CA MET A 282 16.77 16.33 -10.97
C MET A 282 17.71 16.08 -9.78
N ARG A 283 18.24 17.13 -9.14
CA ARG A 283 19.00 16.99 -7.88
C ARG A 283 18.09 16.58 -6.72
N GLN A 284 16.92 17.21 -6.58
CA GLN A 284 15.94 16.86 -5.53
C GLN A 284 15.44 15.43 -5.65
N MET A 285 15.16 14.94 -6.86
CA MET A 285 14.78 13.53 -7.10
C MET A 285 15.89 12.59 -6.63
N ARG A 286 17.13 12.82 -7.06
CA ARG A 286 18.27 12.01 -6.62
C ARG A 286 18.45 12.03 -5.11
N ASP A 287 18.39 13.21 -4.48
CA ASP A 287 18.47 13.34 -3.01
C ASP A 287 17.37 12.57 -2.28
N MET A 288 16.17 12.45 -2.86
CA MET A 288 15.06 11.68 -2.32
C MET A 288 15.24 10.17 -2.53
N GLU A 289 15.65 9.74 -3.72
CA GLU A 289 16.03 8.35 -4.03
C GLU A 289 17.14 7.87 -3.07
N ASP A 290 18.17 8.69 -2.87
CA ASP A 290 19.28 8.46 -1.96
C ASP A 290 18.84 8.37 -0.49
N ARG A 291 17.85 9.17 -0.06
CA ARG A 291 17.30 9.10 1.31
C ARG A 291 16.51 7.82 1.50
N HIS A 292 15.60 7.50 0.59
CA HIS A 292 14.80 6.28 0.66
C HIS A 292 15.66 5.02 0.55
N GLY A 293 16.74 5.04 -0.26
CA GLY A 293 17.73 3.97 -0.31
C GLY A 293 18.44 3.76 1.04
N ARG A 294 18.80 4.83 1.74
CA ARG A 294 19.35 4.74 3.11
C ARG A 294 18.33 4.24 4.13
N GLU A 295 17.10 4.76 4.10
CA GLU A 295 16.01 4.33 4.97
C GLU A 295 15.71 2.83 4.80
N ALA A 296 15.54 2.37 3.55
CA ALA A 296 15.38 0.97 3.21
C ALA A 296 16.55 0.11 3.71
N GLY A 297 17.80 0.59 3.56
CA GLY A 297 18.98 -0.04 4.14
C GLY A 297 18.88 -0.20 5.67
N THR A 298 18.51 0.87 6.39
CA THR A 298 18.37 0.81 7.86
C THR A 298 17.26 -0.13 8.33
N PHE A 299 16.16 -0.25 7.56
CA PHE A 299 15.13 -1.25 7.83
C PHE A 299 15.64 -2.67 7.57
N GLN A 300 16.38 -2.89 6.48
CA GLN A 300 16.98 -4.19 6.18
C GLN A 300 18.00 -4.63 7.25
N ASP A 301 18.86 -3.71 7.72
CA ASP A 301 19.78 -3.95 8.83
C ASP A 301 19.04 -4.28 10.14
N THR A 302 17.91 -3.61 10.39
CA THR A 302 17.06 -3.87 11.56
C THR A 302 16.40 -5.24 11.48
N ILE A 303 15.92 -5.64 10.31
CA ILE A 303 15.37 -6.98 10.05
C ILE A 303 16.46 -8.03 10.28
N ALA A 304 17.63 -7.87 9.67
CA ALA A 304 18.75 -8.81 9.81
C ALA A 304 19.21 -8.98 11.27
N ARG A 305 19.23 -7.88 12.06
CA ARG A 305 19.49 -7.95 13.51
C ARG A 305 18.43 -8.76 14.26
N LEU A 306 17.15 -8.52 13.98
CA LEU A 306 16.05 -9.25 14.63
C LEU A 306 16.01 -10.73 14.23
N GLU A 307 16.34 -11.06 12.98
CA GLU A 307 16.49 -12.44 12.51
C GLU A 307 17.64 -13.16 13.22
N ALA A 308 18.79 -12.47 13.41
CA ALA A 308 19.92 -13.01 14.17
C ALA A 308 19.59 -13.20 15.66
N GLU A 309 18.84 -12.28 16.28
CA GLU A 309 18.34 -12.43 17.65
C GLU A 309 17.39 -13.63 17.77
N ILE A 310 16.45 -13.80 16.82
CA ILE A 310 15.57 -14.96 16.76
C ILE A 310 16.35 -16.28 16.59
N ALA A 311 17.40 -16.28 15.77
CA ALA A 311 18.27 -17.45 15.60
C ALA A 311 19.00 -17.80 16.90
N ASN A 312 19.62 -16.82 17.57
CA ASN A 312 20.30 -17.03 18.85
C ASN A 312 19.34 -17.55 19.94
N MET A 313 18.14 -16.97 20.06
CA MET A 313 17.14 -17.45 21.02
C MET A 313 16.66 -18.89 20.73
N LYS A 314 16.60 -19.31 19.45
CA LYS A 314 16.32 -20.71 19.09
C LYS A 314 17.45 -21.64 19.50
N ASP A 315 18.71 -21.25 19.30
CA ASP A 315 19.88 -22.05 19.69
C ASP A 315 20.00 -22.16 21.22
N GLU A 316 19.72 -21.08 21.96
CA GLU A 316 19.64 -21.09 23.42
C GLU A 316 18.52 -22.01 23.94
N MET A 317 17.33 -21.96 23.32
CA MET A 317 16.24 -22.88 23.64
C MET A 317 16.61 -24.33 23.34
N ALA A 318 17.27 -24.60 22.21
CA ALA A 318 17.75 -25.93 21.84
C ALA A 318 18.91 -26.43 22.73
N ARG A 319 19.70 -25.53 23.33
CA ARG A 319 20.67 -25.86 24.40
C ARG A 319 19.94 -26.25 25.68
N HIS A 320 18.99 -25.44 26.15
CA HIS A 320 18.23 -25.73 27.36
C HIS A 320 17.44 -27.03 27.27
N LEU A 321 16.81 -27.34 26.12
CA LEU A 321 16.13 -28.62 25.92
C LEU A 321 17.08 -29.84 26.07
N ARG A 322 18.34 -29.72 25.62
CA ARG A 322 19.36 -30.76 25.84
C ARG A 322 19.74 -30.87 27.32
N GLU A 323 19.99 -29.75 27.99
CA GLU A 323 20.31 -29.71 29.42
C GLU A 323 19.18 -30.32 30.28
N TYR A 324 17.92 -30.06 29.95
CA TYR A 324 16.76 -30.70 30.59
C TYR A 324 16.69 -32.20 30.31
N GLN A 325 16.98 -32.66 29.09
CA GLN A 325 17.02 -34.08 28.76
C GLN A 325 18.15 -34.80 29.52
N ASP A 326 19.34 -34.20 29.62
CA ASP A 326 20.46 -34.76 30.37
C ASP A 326 20.16 -34.84 31.87
N LEU A 327 19.55 -33.79 32.44
CA LEU A 327 19.10 -33.81 33.83
C LEU A 327 18.00 -34.87 34.09
N LEU A 328 17.08 -35.06 33.14
CA LEU A 328 16.06 -36.11 33.19
C LEU A 328 16.71 -37.51 33.15
N ASN A 329 17.72 -37.71 32.29
CA ASN A 329 18.47 -38.96 32.20
C ASN A 329 19.17 -39.28 33.55
N VAL A 330 19.80 -38.28 34.19
CA VAL A 330 20.41 -38.42 35.52
C VAL A 330 19.34 -38.73 36.59
N LYS A 331 18.19 -38.06 36.56
CA LYS A 331 17.08 -38.32 37.49
C LYS A 331 16.57 -39.75 37.35
N MET A 332 16.42 -40.27 36.13
CA MET A 332 16.01 -41.66 35.88
C MET A 332 17.05 -42.66 36.39
N ALA A 333 18.35 -42.38 36.24
CA ALA A 333 19.40 -43.22 36.82
C ALA A 333 19.30 -43.26 38.36
N LEU A 334 19.09 -42.11 39.01
CA LEU A 334 18.89 -42.03 40.46
C LEU A 334 17.62 -42.74 40.93
N ASP A 335 16.51 -42.69 40.18
CA ASP A 335 15.30 -43.46 40.50
C ASP A 335 15.59 -44.97 40.50
N VAL A 336 16.36 -45.45 39.52
CA VAL A 336 16.78 -46.86 39.41
C VAL A 336 17.69 -47.24 40.58
N GLU A 337 18.66 -46.39 40.94
CA GLU A 337 19.48 -46.60 42.14
C GLU A 337 18.64 -46.66 43.42
N ILE A 338 17.70 -45.73 43.62
CA ILE A 338 16.79 -45.74 44.78
C ILE A 338 15.96 -47.03 44.81
N ALA A 339 15.48 -47.50 43.66
CA ALA A 339 14.73 -48.75 43.56
C ALA A 339 15.60 -49.98 43.90
N THR A 340 16.87 -50.02 43.47
CA THR A 340 17.77 -51.12 43.85
C THR A 340 18.16 -51.07 45.33
N TYR A 341 18.42 -49.89 45.90
CA TYR A 341 18.67 -49.74 47.33
C TYR A 341 17.46 -50.16 48.19
N ARG A 342 16.23 -49.78 47.81
CA ARG A 342 15.00 -50.23 48.48
C ARG A 342 14.88 -51.75 48.47
N LYS A 343 15.05 -52.38 47.30
CA LYS A 343 14.98 -53.84 47.16
C LYS A 343 16.05 -54.58 47.98
N LEU A 344 17.24 -53.99 48.14
CA LEU A 344 18.29 -54.55 48.99
C LEU A 344 17.94 -54.43 50.48
N LEU A 345 17.38 -53.29 50.90
CA LEU A 345 16.90 -53.07 52.27
C LEU A 345 15.74 -54.02 52.63
N GLU A 346 14.74 -54.17 51.76
CA GLU A 346 13.65 -55.14 51.90
C GLU A 346 14.18 -56.58 52.02
N GLY A 347 15.26 -56.90 51.31
CA GLY A 347 15.96 -58.18 51.40
C GLY A 347 16.66 -58.43 52.74
N GLU A 348 17.27 -57.39 53.34
CA GLU A 348 17.86 -57.48 54.69
C GLU A 348 16.79 -57.47 55.80
N GLU A 349 15.73 -56.69 55.66
CA GLU A 349 14.57 -56.73 56.56
C GLU A 349 13.94 -58.13 56.56
N SER A 350 13.85 -58.79 55.40
CA SER A 350 13.41 -60.19 55.27
C SER A 350 14.33 -61.21 55.94
N ARG A 351 15.59 -60.86 56.23
CA ARG A 351 16.55 -61.70 56.99
C ARG A 351 16.53 -61.41 58.50
N ILE A 352 16.06 -60.23 58.90
CA ILE A 352 16.01 -59.76 60.29
C ILE A 352 14.62 -60.01 60.91
N ALA A 353 13.55 -60.05 60.10
CA ALA A 353 12.19 -60.27 60.55
C ALA A 353 11.88 -61.76 60.83
N LEU A 354 11.77 -62.11 62.11
CA LEU A 354 10.96 -63.25 62.57
C LEU A 354 9.46 -62.96 62.31
N PRO A 355 8.62 -63.98 62.06
CA PRO A 355 7.30 -63.77 61.48
C PRO A 355 6.28 -63.20 62.48
N VAL A 356 5.70 -62.04 62.13
CA VAL A 356 4.41 -61.55 62.65
C VAL A 356 3.57 -61.07 61.47
N GLN A 357 2.24 -61.18 61.58
CA GLN A 357 1.33 -61.34 60.46
C GLN A 357 1.06 -60.08 59.60
N SER A 358 1.08 -60.31 58.29
CA SER A 358 0.25 -59.71 57.24
C SER A 358 -0.92 -58.80 57.67
N TYR A 359 -0.94 -57.59 57.12
CA TYR A 359 -2.17 -56.98 56.59
C TYR A 359 -1.91 -56.41 55.19
N SER A 360 -2.79 -56.76 54.24
CA SER A 360 -2.71 -56.36 52.83
C SER A 360 -3.30 -54.97 52.59
N LEU A 361 -2.59 -54.10 51.88
CA LEU A 361 -3.14 -52.89 51.27
C LEU A 361 -2.85 -52.91 49.75
N SER A 362 -3.91 -53.08 48.97
CA SER A 362 -3.86 -53.09 47.51
C SER A 362 -3.75 -51.67 46.96
N TYR A 363 -2.55 -51.26 46.55
CA TYR A 363 -2.38 -50.05 45.74
C TYR A 363 -2.67 -50.36 44.27
N ARG A 364 -3.63 -49.64 43.68
CA ARG A 364 -4.07 -49.83 42.30
C ARG A 364 -3.16 -49.03 41.37
N GLU A 365 -2.15 -49.69 40.83
CA GLU A 365 -1.23 -49.09 39.85
C GLU A 365 -1.93 -48.94 38.49
N THR A 366 -2.19 -47.70 38.07
CA THR A 366 -2.77 -47.39 36.77
C THR A 366 -1.68 -47.27 35.72
N SER A 367 -1.55 -48.29 34.87
CA SER A 367 -0.75 -48.25 33.64
C SER A 367 -1.23 -47.14 32.70
N PRO A 368 -0.35 -46.25 32.21
CA PRO A 368 -0.56 -45.48 31.00
C PRO A 368 0.19 -46.15 29.83
N GLU A 369 -0.54 -46.80 28.93
CA GLU A 369 0.02 -47.33 27.69
C GLU A 369 0.62 -46.20 26.84
N HIS A 370 1.94 -46.21 26.64
CA HIS A 370 2.60 -45.38 25.64
C HIS A 370 2.36 -45.94 24.24
N GLN A 371 1.17 -45.69 23.69
CA GLN A 371 0.87 -46.04 22.31
C GLN A 371 1.33 -44.92 21.37
N GLN A 372 2.62 -44.94 21.07
CA GLN A 372 3.29 -44.03 20.14
C GLN A 372 2.85 -44.34 18.70
N ARG A 373 1.68 -43.84 18.30
CA ARG A 373 1.17 -43.99 16.93
C ARG A 373 1.47 -42.72 16.14
N SER A 374 2.52 -42.79 15.33
CA SER A 374 2.86 -41.78 14.33
C SER A 374 1.67 -41.49 13.42
N SER A 375 1.11 -40.28 13.53
CA SER A 375 0.12 -39.79 12.58
C SER A 375 0.85 -39.05 11.45
N GLU A 376 1.24 -39.80 10.42
CA GLU A 376 1.55 -39.20 9.12
C GLU A 376 0.26 -38.70 8.49
N MET A 377 -0.14 -37.48 8.86
CA MET A 377 -1.18 -36.76 8.14
C MET A 377 -0.62 -36.27 6.80
N LEU A 378 -0.67 -37.15 5.79
CA LEU A 378 -0.58 -36.75 4.39
C LEU A 378 -1.77 -35.83 4.07
N SER A 379 -1.52 -34.53 4.19
CA SER A 379 -2.50 -33.47 3.92
C SER A 379 -2.86 -33.45 2.44
N LYS A 380 -3.92 -34.18 2.07
CA LYS A 380 -4.50 -34.15 0.72
C LYS A 380 -5.10 -32.78 0.45
N LYS A 381 -4.33 -31.91 -0.19
CA LYS A 381 -4.74 -30.56 -0.57
C LYS A 381 -5.58 -30.60 -1.85
N THR A 382 -6.90 -30.77 -1.72
CA THR A 382 -7.84 -30.63 -2.84
C THR A 382 -7.82 -29.18 -3.34
N VAL A 383 -7.48 -28.96 -4.60
CA VAL A 383 -7.55 -27.64 -5.23
C VAL A 383 -8.87 -27.50 -5.97
N LEU A 384 -9.64 -26.46 -5.61
CA LEU A 384 -10.90 -26.12 -6.24
C LEU A 384 -10.65 -25.00 -7.26
N ILE A 385 -10.76 -25.30 -8.55
CA ILE A 385 -10.62 -24.29 -9.60
C ILE A 385 -12.03 -23.88 -10.04
N LYS A 386 -12.40 -22.64 -9.75
CA LYS A 386 -13.57 -21.97 -10.30
C LYS A 386 -13.16 -21.08 -11.46
N THR A 387 -13.75 -21.30 -12.62
CA THR A 387 -13.64 -20.41 -13.78
C THR A 387 -14.96 -19.69 -13.94
N ILE A 388 -14.90 -18.35 -13.96
CA ILE A 388 -16.06 -17.46 -14.06
C ILE A 388 -15.87 -16.60 -15.31
N GLU A 389 -16.73 -16.76 -16.31
CA GLU A 389 -16.77 -15.85 -17.45
C GLU A 389 -17.76 -14.72 -17.15
N THR A 390 -17.26 -13.49 -17.11
CA THR A 390 -18.06 -12.27 -17.03
C THR A 390 -18.06 -11.55 -18.37
N ARG A 391 -19.23 -11.00 -18.73
CA ARG A 391 -19.39 -10.10 -19.86
C ARG A 391 -20.29 -8.95 -19.44
N ASP A 392 -19.86 -7.72 -19.70
CA ASP A 392 -20.60 -6.50 -19.37
C ASP A 392 -21.02 -6.39 -17.88
N GLY A 393 -20.25 -7.01 -16.98
CA GLY A 393 -20.43 -6.97 -15.52
C GLY A 393 -21.30 -8.09 -14.94
N GLU A 394 -21.99 -8.88 -15.76
CA GLU A 394 -22.77 -10.04 -15.31
C GLU A 394 -22.01 -11.36 -15.54
N VAL A 395 -22.24 -12.35 -14.67
CA VAL A 395 -21.66 -13.70 -14.79
C VAL A 395 -22.47 -14.51 -15.78
N VAL A 396 -21.86 -14.87 -16.91
CA VAL A 396 -22.54 -15.57 -18.02
C VAL A 396 -22.34 -17.09 -17.93
N SER A 397 -21.21 -17.55 -17.38
CA SER A 397 -21.01 -18.96 -17.06
C SER A 397 -20.13 -19.14 -15.81
N GLU A 398 -20.47 -20.15 -14.99
CA GLU A 398 -19.65 -20.62 -13.87
C GLU A 398 -19.44 -22.13 -13.99
N SER A 399 -18.19 -22.57 -13.96
CA SER A 399 -17.83 -23.98 -13.93
C SER A 399 -16.81 -24.25 -12.81
N THR A 400 -17.03 -25.34 -12.08
CA THR A 400 -16.17 -25.77 -10.95
C THR A 400 -15.63 -27.16 -11.23
N GLN A 401 -14.31 -27.28 -11.39
CA GLN A 401 -13.65 -28.57 -11.58
C GLN A 401 -12.83 -28.95 -10.34
N HIS A 402 -12.98 -30.19 -9.90
CA HIS A 402 -12.16 -30.76 -8.82
C HIS A 402 -10.94 -31.46 -9.43
N GLN A 403 -9.74 -31.07 -9.00
CA GLN A 403 -8.53 -31.83 -9.29
C GLN A 403 -7.97 -32.39 -7.99
N GLN A 404 -7.83 -33.72 -7.95
CA GLN A 404 -7.16 -34.45 -6.87
C GLN A 404 -5.77 -34.83 -7.36
N ASP A 405 -4.77 -34.01 -7.03
CA ASP A 405 -3.38 -34.43 -7.18
C ASP A 405 -3.03 -35.39 -6.05
N ILE A 406 -2.59 -36.59 -6.43
CA ILE A 406 -2.05 -37.60 -5.53
C ILE A 406 -0.53 -37.45 -5.58
N MET A 407 0.08 -37.00 -4.48
CA MET A 407 1.51 -37.19 -4.19
C MET A 407 1.73 -38.57 -3.57
#